data_AF-A0A023FT35-F1
#
_entry.id   AF-A0A023FT35-F1
#
_cell.length_a   1.000
_cell.length_b   1.000
_cell.length_c   1.000
_cell.angle_alpha   90.00
_cell.angle_beta   90.00
_cell.angle_gamma   90.00
#
_symmetry.space_group_name_H-M   'P 1'
#
loop_
_entity.id
_entity.type
_entity.pdbx_description
1 polymer ?
#
loop_
_entity_poly.entity_id
_entity_poly.type
_entity_poly.pdbx_seq_one_letter_code
_entity_poly.pdbx_strand_id
1 'polypeptide(L)'
;PISFITGYLTDSEGCVHYLLESYSHKFTARCVFTCGKLIYPSRNGERCLKMPNKPIAERLDARAVQCHVGSCHHGNCILDGRTQPCTVPNNKTYPMGQ
;
A
#
# COMPACT_ATOMS: atom_id res chain seq x y z
N PRO A 1 -5.88 -5.80 16.63
CA PRO A 1 -5.39 -4.96 15.51
C PRO A 1 -5.81 -5.54 14.15
N ILE A 2 -6.61 -4.79 13.39
CA ILE A 2 -7.12 -5.24 12.08
C ILE A 2 -5.93 -5.18 11.10
N SER A 3 -5.37 -6.33 10.78
CA SER A 3 -4.29 -6.45 9.80
C SER A 3 -4.87 -6.32 8.39
N PHE A 4 -4.70 -5.15 7.77
CA PHE A 4 -4.96 -4.95 6.35
C PHE A 4 -3.99 -5.81 5.54
N ILE A 5 -4.50 -6.58 4.57
CA ILE A 5 -3.66 -7.33 3.64
C ILE A 5 -3.05 -6.32 2.65
N THR A 6 -1.74 -6.34 2.44
CA THR A 6 -1.05 -5.45 1.49
C THR A 6 0.15 -6.20 0.94
N GLY A 7 0.58 -5.89 -0.27
CA GLY A 7 1.89 -6.34 -0.76
C GLY A 7 2.97 -5.50 -0.09
N TYR A 8 4.21 -6.00 -0.09
CA TYR A 8 5.35 -5.18 0.32
C TYR A 8 6.45 -5.13 -0.74
N LEU A 9 7.15 -4.00 -0.75
CA LEU A 9 8.34 -3.76 -1.56
C LEU A 9 9.47 -3.34 -0.64
N THR A 10 10.54 -4.11 -0.58
CA THR A 10 11.79 -3.67 0.03
C THR A 10 12.67 -3.07 -1.06
N ASP A 11 13.00 -1.77 -0.95
CA ASP A 11 13.87 -1.10 -1.90
C ASP A 11 15.37 -1.38 -1.64
N SER A 12 16.22 -0.83 -2.50
CA SER A 12 17.68 -0.97 -2.43
C SER A 12 18.32 -0.30 -1.20
N GLU A 13 17.58 0.55 -0.48
CA GLU A 13 18.00 1.13 0.80
C GLU A 13 17.54 0.28 2.00
N GLY A 14 16.79 -0.80 1.75
CA GLY A 14 16.23 -1.66 2.77
C GLY A 14 14.94 -1.14 3.38
N CYS A 15 14.32 -0.13 2.77
CA CYS A 15 13.06 0.42 3.23
C CYS A 15 11.88 -0.40 2.69
N VAL A 16 10.95 -0.73 3.57
CA VAL A 16 9.75 -1.53 3.30
C VAL A 16 8.57 -0.60 3.05
N HIS A 17 8.04 -0.66 1.83
CA HIS A 17 6.86 0.05 1.38
C HIS A 17 5.67 -0.90 1.31
N TYR A 18 4.52 -0.50 1.85
CA TYR A 18 3.29 -1.28 1.78
C TYR A 18 2.45 -0.81 0.61
N LEU A 19 2.08 -1.71 -0.30
CA LEU A 19 1.55 -1.36 -1.61
C LEU A 19 0.24 -2.08 -1.94
N LEU A 20 -0.56 -1.42 -2.78
CA LEU A 20 -1.69 -1.96 -3.51
C LEU A 20 -1.50 -1.69 -5.00
N GLU A 21 -1.97 -2.59 -5.85
CA GLU A 21 -1.87 -2.44 -7.30
C GLU A 21 -3.24 -2.14 -7.89
N SER A 22 -3.29 -1.23 -8.85
CA SER A 22 -4.51 -0.87 -9.56
C SER A 22 -4.15 -0.38 -10.95
N TYR A 23 -4.84 -0.86 -11.97
CA TYR A 23 -4.53 -0.56 -13.37
C TYR A 23 -3.03 -0.73 -13.70
N SER A 24 -2.39 -1.79 -13.17
CA SER A 24 -0.95 -2.08 -13.31
C SER A 24 0.01 -1.05 -12.69
N HIS A 25 -0.51 -0.09 -11.92
CA HIS A 25 0.28 0.86 -11.13
C HIS A 25 0.24 0.50 -9.65
N LYS A 26 1.36 0.72 -8.96
CA LYS A 26 1.47 0.51 -7.51
C LYS A 26 1.28 1.81 -6.76
N PHE A 27 0.51 1.77 -5.69
CA PHE A 27 0.19 2.90 -4.83
C PHE A 27 0.49 2.54 -3.38
N THR A 28 0.87 3.53 -2.58
CA THR A 28 1.08 3.31 -1.14
C THR A 28 -0.23 2.96 -0.45
N ALA A 29 -0.16 1.97 0.44
CA ALA A 29 -1.29 1.51 1.23
C ALA A 29 -1.33 2.14 2.63
N ARG A 30 -0.21 2.70 3.08
CA ARG A 30 -0.05 3.18 4.48
C ARG A 30 0.47 4.61 4.61
N CYS A 31 0.83 5.30 3.53
CA CYS A 31 1.45 6.63 3.58
C CYS A 31 2.68 6.73 4.51
N VAL A 32 3.26 5.59 4.85
CA VAL A 32 4.49 5.45 5.61
C VAL A 32 5.25 4.25 5.05
N PHE A 33 6.57 4.31 5.18
CA PHE A 33 7.48 3.21 4.89
C PHE A 33 8.42 3.01 6.07
N THR A 34 8.98 1.81 6.18
CA THR A 34 9.81 1.42 7.32
C THR A 34 11.22 1.12 6.87
N CYS A 35 12.22 1.83 7.37
CA CYS A 35 13.63 1.48 7.14
C CYS A 35 14.22 0.95 8.46
N GLY A 36 14.49 -0.35 8.52
CA GLY A 36 14.90 -1.01 9.76
C GLY A 36 13.82 -0.89 10.85
N LYS A 37 14.09 -0.07 11.89
CA LYS A 37 13.15 0.18 13.02
C LYS A 37 12.44 1.53 12.93
N LEU A 38 12.80 2.37 11.96
CA LEU A 38 12.29 3.73 11.83
C LEU A 38 11.14 3.77 10.83
N ILE A 39 10.11 4.55 11.16
CA ILE A 39 8.94 4.77 10.31
C ILE A 39 9.05 6.18 9.74
N TYR A 40 8.99 6.29 8.42
CA TYR A 40 9.06 7.55 7.70
C TYR A 40 7.75 7.81 6.95
N PRO A 41 7.27 9.06 6.91
CA PRO A 41 6.10 9.39 6.12
C PRO A 41 6.41 9.35 4.62
N SER A 42 5.48 8.79 3.85
CA SER A 42 5.42 9.02 2.40
C SER A 42 5.32 10.51 2.11
N ARG A 43 5.67 10.89 0.87
CA ARG A 43 5.58 12.27 0.41
C ARG A 43 4.15 12.80 0.53
N ASN A 44 3.99 14.01 1.06
CA ASN A 44 2.70 14.69 1.07
C ASN A 44 2.17 14.87 -0.37
N GLY A 45 0.89 14.60 -0.57
CA GLY A 45 0.23 14.59 -1.88
C GLY A 45 0.39 13.30 -2.68
N GLU A 46 1.20 12.34 -2.22
CA GLU A 46 1.31 11.02 -2.86
C GLU A 46 -0.04 10.31 -2.86
N ARG A 47 -0.44 9.73 -4.00
CA ARG A 47 -1.70 8.99 -4.10
C ARG A 47 -1.62 7.69 -3.30
N CYS A 48 -2.59 7.48 -2.42
CA CYS A 48 -2.72 6.27 -1.61
C CYS A 48 -4.00 5.52 -1.92
N LEU A 49 -3.97 4.21 -1.70
CA LEU A 49 -5.15 3.34 -1.77
C LEU A 49 -5.39 2.69 -0.42
N LYS A 50 -6.65 2.53 -0.05
CA LYS A 50 -7.03 1.83 1.18
C LYS A 50 -8.05 0.75 0.87
N MET A 51 -7.72 -0.49 1.25
CA MET A 51 -8.69 -1.58 1.16
C MET A 51 -9.86 -1.36 2.13
N PRO A 52 -11.08 -1.75 1.74
CA PRO A 52 -12.23 -1.72 2.63
C PRO A 52 -12.02 -2.73 3.78
N ASN A 53 -12.55 -2.41 4.96
CA ASN A 53 -12.54 -3.30 6.12
C ASN A 53 -13.46 -4.52 5.86
N LYS A 54 -13.03 -5.48 5.05
CA LYS A 54 -13.71 -6.77 4.91
C LYS A 54 -12.87 -7.88 5.56
N PRO A 55 -13.51 -8.81 6.30
CA PRO A 55 -12.80 -9.88 6.99
C PRO A 55 -12.09 -10.83 6.03
N ILE A 56 -10.98 -11.39 6.52
CA ILE A 56 -9.96 -12.23 5.87
C ILE A 56 -10.52 -13.50 5.16
N ALA A 57 -11.83 -13.77 5.26
CA ALA A 57 -12.48 -15.00 4.82
C ALA A 57 -12.71 -15.11 3.31
N GLU A 58 -12.77 -14.00 2.57
CA GLU A 58 -12.73 -14.06 1.10
C GLU A 58 -11.28 -14.06 0.67
N ARG A 59 -10.74 -15.27 0.52
CA ARG A 59 -9.48 -15.51 -0.18
C ARG A 59 -9.39 -14.58 -1.38
N LEU A 60 -8.27 -13.88 -1.45
CA LEU A 60 -7.77 -13.09 -2.58
C LEU A 60 -7.52 -13.98 -3.81
N ASP A 61 -8.51 -14.76 -4.22
CA ASP A 61 -8.53 -15.51 -5.46
C ASP A 61 -8.74 -14.51 -6.59
N ALA A 62 -7.66 -13.85 -6.99
CA ALA A 62 -7.47 -13.12 -8.26
C ALA A 62 -8.49 -12.02 -8.63
N ARG A 63 -9.50 -11.72 -7.81
CA ARG A 63 -10.54 -10.73 -8.11
C ARG A 63 -10.18 -9.39 -7.50
N ALA A 64 -10.15 -8.36 -8.35
CA ALA A 64 -9.96 -6.99 -7.91
C ALA A 64 -11.07 -6.57 -6.93
N VAL A 65 -10.68 -5.98 -5.80
CA VAL A 65 -11.61 -5.40 -4.82
C VAL A 65 -11.72 -3.90 -5.05
N GLN A 66 -12.79 -3.27 -4.58
CA GLN A 66 -12.93 -1.81 -4.65
C GLN A 66 -12.15 -1.17 -3.50
N CYS A 67 -11.00 -0.57 -3.79
CA CYS A 67 -10.24 0.24 -2.84
C CYS A 67 -10.73 1.69 -2.83
N HIS A 68 -10.62 2.35 -1.68
CA HIS A 68 -10.78 3.79 -1.58
C HIS A 68 -9.52 4.51 -2.04
N VAL A 69 -9.69 5.63 -2.73
CA VAL A 69 -8.62 6.49 -3.22
C VAL A 69 -8.42 7.65 -2.25
N GLY A 70 -7.18 8.13 -2.13
CA GLY A 70 -6.84 9.28 -1.33
C GLY A 70 -5.46 9.85 -1.63
N SER A 71 -5.03 10.77 -0.77
CA SER A 71 -3.71 11.38 -0.80
C SER A 71 -3.05 11.36 0.58
N CYS A 72 -1.73 11.18 0.60
CA CYS A 72 -0.96 11.19 1.82
C CYS A 72 -0.81 12.60 2.38
N HIS A 73 -1.08 12.75 3.67
CA HIS A 73 -0.89 13.99 4.41
C HIS A 73 -0.40 13.67 5.82
N HIS A 74 0.83 14.09 6.16
CA HIS A 74 1.46 13.82 7.46
C HIS A 74 1.40 12.33 7.86
N GLY A 75 1.77 11.44 6.94
CA GLY A 75 1.77 9.99 7.19
C GLY A 75 0.39 9.31 7.16
N ASN A 76 -0.67 10.04 6.85
CA ASN A 76 -2.04 9.52 6.84
C ASN A 76 -2.64 9.56 5.43
N CYS A 77 -3.38 8.53 5.05
CA CYS A 77 -4.12 8.50 3.79
C CYS A 77 -5.48 9.19 3.95
N ILE A 78 -5.63 10.38 3.38
CA ILE A 78 -6.87 11.17 3.39
C ILE A 78 -7.70 10.80 2.17
N LEU A 79 -8.85 10.17 2.38
CA LEU A 79 -9.69 9.65 1.30
C LEU A 79 -10.46 10.77 0.58
N ASP A 80 -10.56 10.70 -0.74
CA ASP A 80 -11.25 11.69 -1.58
C ASP A 80 -12.68 11.27 -1.98
N GLY A 81 -13.18 10.16 -1.43
CA GLY A 81 -14.51 9.61 -1.70
C GLY A 81 -14.60 8.77 -2.97
N ARG A 82 -13.52 8.66 -3.77
CA ARG A 82 -13.49 7.83 -4.96
C ARG A 82 -13.07 6.41 -4.62
N THR A 83 -13.46 5.48 -5.50
CA THR A 83 -13.01 4.08 -5.42
C THR A 83 -12.44 3.63 -6.76
N GLN A 84 -11.54 2.64 -6.71
CA GLN A 84 -11.00 1.99 -7.90
C GLN A 84 -10.71 0.50 -7.63
N PRO A 85 -10.77 -0.35 -8.67
CA PRO A 85 -10.37 -1.75 -8.55
C PRO A 85 -8.90 -1.85 -8.14
N CYS A 86 -8.60 -2.68 -7.15
CA CYS A 86 -7.24 -2.90 -6.66
C CYS A 86 -7.01 -4.37 -6.32
N THR A 87 -5.75 -4.76 -6.33
CA THR A 87 -5.26 -6.09 -5.94
C THR A 87 -4.09 -5.96 -4.99
N VAL A 88 -3.78 -7.04 -4.30
CA VAL A 88 -2.56 -7.17 -3.52
C VAL A 88 -1.44 -7.61 -4.47
N PRO A 89 -0.42 -6.78 -4.74
CA PRO A 89 0.68 -7.19 -5.58
C PRO A 89 1.53 -8.25 -4.86
N ASN A 90 2.25 -9.05 -5.66
CA ASN A 90 3.27 -9.95 -5.13
C ASN A 90 4.36 -9.15 -4.39
N ASN A 91 4.85 -9.72 -3.30
CA ASN A 91 5.95 -9.16 -2.53
C ASN A 91 7.23 -9.12 -3.37
N LYS A 92 8.03 -8.05 -3.23
CA LYS A 92 9.31 -7.91 -3.93
C LYS A 92 10.37 -7.33 -3.00
N THR A 93 11.60 -7.77 -3.18
CA THR A 93 12.79 -7.28 -2.46
C THR A 93 13.86 -7.01 -3.50
N TYR A 94 14.36 -5.77 -3.54
CA TYR A 94 15.52 -5.42 -4.34
C TYR A 94 16.81 -5.59 -3.53
N PRO A 95 17.88 -6.14 -4.12
CA PRO A 95 19.17 -6.22 -3.44
C PRO A 95 19.71 -4.80 -3.16
N MET A 96 20.34 -4.63 -2.01
CA MET A 96 20.96 -3.36 -1.64
C MET A 96 22.20 -3.07 -2.50
N GLY A 97 22.31 -1.85 -3.04
CA GLY A 97 23.52 -1.35 -3.70
C GLY A 97 23.75 -1.78 -5.15
N GLN A 98 22.86 -1.39 -6.09
CA GLN A 98 23.21 -1.32 -7.51
C GLN A 98 23.68 0.09 -7.89
#